data_AF-A0A259MT05-F1
#
_entry.id   AF-A0A259MT05-F1
#
_cell.length_a   1.000
_cell.length_b   1.000
_cell.length_c   1.000
_cell.angle_alpha   90.00
_cell.angle_beta   90.00
_cell.angle_gamma   90.00
#
_symmetry.space_group_name_H-M   'P 1'
#
loop_
_entity.id
_entity.type
_entity.pdbx_description
1 polymer ?
#
loop_
_entity_poly.entity_id
_entity_poly.type
_entity_poly.pdbx_seq_one_letter_code
_entity_poly.pdbx_strand_id
1 'polypeptide(L)'
;MHSAVPVPALRRADLDWLRVLAFGLLIFYHAGMAWSGWSWHVTSPDSLEGLREAMRFLNRWRMPLIFLVSGAAIMLALGDRTPGAFVRDRLKRLLLPLAFGMVVIVPPQVYLERLYRGEFTGSFLQWLPHAFDGVYPAGNLSWHHLWFVAYVLVLTLVLLPVFLWARSPSGRAAVGHAGRIAARSGLQWTMVLPLAASTLWLAPISWNINGLVGDWHGLVSYGALLLYGAFIFGSSDVLASLERQRFFSLAVGILAYACLYAGYFAGTVRPTIPPEARPLFALLSAVNVMAWLFAIIGLAHRHLTRRPAFLAEATEAVYPFYLIHQTVTVVAVYWLLKMGAPPVAGFIMAVGATFAGTWLIYAGLVRPWPWVRPLFGMKAAVSGERRSLPRRAAGL
;
A
#
# COMPACT_ATOMS: atom_id res chain seq x y z
N MET A 1 -47.03 -3.57 2.46
CA MET A 1 -45.79 -3.50 1.66
C MET A 1 -44.92 -2.39 2.22
N HIS A 2 -43.99 -2.71 3.11
CA HIS A 2 -43.04 -1.72 3.63
C HIS A 2 -41.87 -1.61 2.66
N SER A 3 -41.83 -0.50 1.94
CA SER A 3 -40.72 -0.08 1.09
C SER A 3 -39.48 0.09 1.96
N ALA A 4 -38.56 -0.87 1.90
CA ALA A 4 -37.25 -0.72 2.51
C ALA A 4 -36.51 0.43 1.82
N VAL A 5 -36.33 1.53 2.54
CA VAL A 5 -35.41 2.60 2.13
C VAL A 5 -34.04 1.96 1.90
N PRO A 6 -33.40 2.16 0.72
CA PRO A 6 -32.07 1.64 0.49
C PRO A 6 -31.14 2.26 1.54
N VAL A 7 -30.62 1.45 2.46
CA VAL A 7 -29.53 1.87 3.34
C VAL A 7 -28.40 2.34 2.41
N PRO A 8 -27.96 3.61 2.47
CA PRO A 8 -26.85 4.06 1.66
C PRO A 8 -25.70 3.11 1.95
N ALA A 9 -25.15 2.44 0.92
CA ALA A 9 -24.14 1.40 1.06
C ALA A 9 -23.17 1.77 2.18
N LEU A 10 -23.28 1.09 3.33
CA LEU A 10 -22.58 1.48 4.55
C LEU A 10 -21.09 1.47 4.22
N ARG A 11 -20.46 2.65 4.16
CA ARG A 11 -19.02 2.74 3.88
C ARG A 11 -18.30 1.90 4.93
N ARG A 12 -17.63 0.86 4.46
CA ARG A 12 -16.93 -0.15 5.25
C ARG A 12 -15.81 0.50 6.08
N ALA A 13 -16.10 0.76 7.36
CA ALA A 13 -15.15 1.40 8.27
C ALA A 13 -13.89 0.55 8.48
N ASP A 14 -14.06 -0.77 8.52
CA ASP A 14 -12.99 -1.76 8.60
C ASP A 14 -11.98 -1.60 7.46
N LEU A 15 -12.45 -1.44 6.21
CA LEU A 15 -11.59 -1.18 5.06
C LEU A 15 -10.86 0.17 5.15
N ASP A 16 -11.55 1.22 5.58
CA ASP A 16 -10.95 2.55 5.75
C ASP A 16 -9.83 2.52 6.80
N TRP A 17 -10.07 1.85 7.94
CA TRP A 17 -9.06 1.62 8.98
C TRP A 17 -7.86 0.83 8.48
N LEU A 18 -8.08 -0.30 7.79
CA LEU A 18 -7.00 -1.12 7.25
C LEU A 18 -6.09 -0.32 6.31
N ARG A 19 -6.66 0.54 5.45
CA ARG A 19 -5.86 1.43 4.59
C ARG A 19 -5.09 2.45 5.42
N VAL A 20 -5.76 3.19 6.29
CA VAL A 20 -5.13 4.27 7.08
C VAL A 20 -3.99 3.72 7.94
N LEU A 21 -4.19 2.58 8.59
CA LEU A 21 -3.14 1.94 9.41
C LEU A 21 -1.98 1.42 8.56
N ALA A 22 -2.27 0.72 7.44
CA ALA A 22 -1.22 0.17 6.59
C ALA A 22 -0.35 1.27 5.93
N PHE A 23 -0.97 2.36 5.46
CA PHE A 23 -0.24 3.51 4.94
C PHE A 23 0.42 4.34 6.04
N GLY A 24 -0.16 4.44 7.24
CA GLY A 24 0.48 5.07 8.39
C GLY A 24 1.80 4.39 8.76
N LEU A 25 1.80 3.06 8.82
CA LEU A 25 3.00 2.25 9.07
C LEU A 25 4.08 2.40 7.98
N LEU A 26 3.69 2.82 6.77
CA LEU A 26 4.63 3.08 5.66
C LEU A 26 5.57 4.26 5.95
N ILE A 27 5.14 5.23 6.75
CA ILE A 27 5.95 6.39 7.15
C ILE A 27 7.13 5.91 8.01
N PHE A 28 6.85 5.11 9.04
CA PHE A 28 7.87 4.50 9.89
C PHE A 28 8.83 3.65 9.07
N TYR A 29 8.30 2.89 8.11
CA TYR A 29 9.12 2.06 7.25
C TYR A 29 10.12 2.87 6.41
N HIS A 30 9.66 3.90 5.68
CA HIS A 30 10.57 4.70 4.85
C HIS A 30 11.52 5.57 5.67
N ALA A 31 11.07 6.10 6.80
CA ALA A 31 11.95 6.81 7.73
C ALA A 31 13.07 5.89 8.25
N GLY A 32 12.76 4.61 8.50
CA GLY A 32 13.74 3.64 8.97
C GLY A 32 14.72 3.12 7.92
N MET A 33 14.40 3.24 6.62
CA MET A 33 15.24 2.72 5.53
C MET A 33 16.68 3.22 5.61
N ALA A 34 16.87 4.50 5.95
CA ALA A 34 18.19 5.12 6.06
C ALA A 34 19.11 4.46 7.10
N TRP A 35 18.56 3.85 8.15
CA TRP A 35 19.30 3.21 9.24
C TRP A 35 19.09 1.68 9.29
N SER A 36 18.50 1.09 8.25
CA SER A 36 18.21 -0.34 8.20
C SER A 36 19.42 -1.22 7.81
N GLY A 37 20.47 -0.63 7.23
CA GLY A 37 21.55 -1.36 6.56
C GLY A 37 21.16 -1.92 5.17
N TRP A 38 19.95 -1.64 4.68
CA TRP A 38 19.57 -1.89 3.29
C TRP A 38 19.99 -0.72 2.39
N SER A 39 20.11 -0.99 1.08
CA SER A 39 20.37 0.07 0.10
C SER A 39 19.08 0.88 -0.11
N TRP A 40 19.22 2.20 -0.06
CA TRP A 40 18.16 3.17 -0.31
C TRP A 40 18.77 4.47 -0.85
N HIS A 41 17.93 5.48 -1.10
CA HIS A 41 18.33 6.80 -1.63
C HIS A 41 19.53 7.37 -0.87
N VAL A 42 19.36 7.54 0.45
CA VAL A 42 20.36 8.09 1.36
C VAL A 42 20.41 7.17 2.58
N THR A 43 21.59 6.69 2.92
CA THR A 43 21.77 5.68 3.98
C THR A 43 22.90 6.08 4.92
N SER A 44 22.70 5.85 6.21
CA SER A 44 23.70 6.02 7.24
C SER A 44 24.75 4.90 7.16
N PRO A 45 26.03 5.17 7.48
CA PRO A 45 27.02 4.11 7.68
C PRO A 45 26.67 3.23 8.90
N ASP A 46 25.96 3.80 9.88
CA ASP A 46 25.50 3.08 11.05
C ASP A 46 24.12 2.46 10.80
N SER A 47 23.86 1.29 11.42
CA SER A 47 22.57 0.61 11.27
C SER A 47 21.98 0.17 12.61
N LEU A 48 20.65 0.11 12.64
CA LEU A 48 19.85 -0.34 13.77
C LEU A 48 19.28 -1.71 13.43
N GLU A 49 19.91 -2.78 13.93
CA GLU A 49 19.47 -4.15 13.66
C GLU A 49 18.02 -4.40 14.11
N GLY A 50 17.65 -3.95 15.31
CA GLY A 50 16.26 -4.09 15.79
C GLY A 50 15.25 -3.39 14.88
N LEU A 51 15.61 -2.24 14.29
CA LEU A 51 14.78 -1.54 13.31
C LEU A 51 14.68 -2.32 12.00
N ARG A 52 15.79 -2.87 11.51
CA ARG A 52 15.80 -3.74 10.32
C ARG A 52 14.86 -4.93 10.50
N GLU A 53 14.90 -5.61 11.64
CA GLU A 53 14.06 -6.79 11.88
C GLU A 53 12.58 -6.42 12.08
N ALA A 54 12.28 -5.29 12.73
CA ALA A 54 10.92 -4.76 12.81
C ALA A 54 10.36 -4.41 11.41
N MET A 55 11.19 -3.82 10.55
CA MET A 55 10.83 -3.49 9.16
C MET A 55 10.66 -4.75 8.30
N ARG A 56 11.53 -5.76 8.47
CA ARG A 56 11.40 -7.06 7.81
C ARG A 56 10.07 -7.71 8.14
N PHE A 57 9.71 -7.74 9.43
CA PHE A 57 8.41 -8.21 9.89
C PHE A 57 7.25 -7.43 9.24
N LEU A 58 7.29 -6.10 9.32
CA LEU A 58 6.24 -5.24 8.78
C LEU A 58 6.01 -5.45 7.28
N ASN A 59 7.08 -5.64 6.51
CA ASN A 59 6.99 -5.88 5.06
C ASN A 59 6.26 -7.17 4.70
N ARG A 60 6.26 -8.19 5.57
CA ARG A 60 5.63 -9.49 5.29
C ARG A 60 4.15 -9.35 4.97
N TRP A 61 3.44 -8.49 5.70
CA TRP A 61 1.99 -8.40 5.58
C TRP A 61 1.51 -7.02 5.12
N ARG A 62 2.26 -5.93 5.37
CA ARG A 62 1.80 -4.57 5.02
C ARG A 62 1.57 -4.42 3.52
N MET A 63 2.54 -4.78 2.69
CA MET A 63 2.40 -4.66 1.23
C MET A 63 1.29 -5.56 0.69
N PRO A 64 1.23 -6.86 1.06
CA PRO A 64 0.10 -7.71 0.67
C PRO A 64 -1.27 -7.19 1.12
N LEU A 65 -1.35 -6.62 2.32
CA LEU A 65 -2.58 -6.05 2.87
C LEU A 65 -3.09 -4.88 2.03
N ILE A 66 -2.21 -3.98 1.60
CA ILE A 66 -2.61 -2.84 0.78
C ILE A 66 -3.15 -3.31 -0.59
N PHE A 67 -2.52 -4.30 -1.23
CA PHE A 67 -3.07 -4.89 -2.47
C PHE A 67 -4.41 -5.58 -2.24
N LEU A 68 -4.54 -6.38 -1.19
CA LEU A 68 -5.80 -7.03 -0.84
C LEU A 68 -6.92 -6.01 -0.61
N VAL A 69 -6.68 -4.99 0.21
CA VAL A 69 -7.66 -3.95 0.49
C VAL A 69 -7.97 -3.10 -0.75
N SER A 70 -7.01 -2.95 -1.67
CA SER A 70 -7.24 -2.32 -2.98
C SER A 70 -8.18 -3.13 -3.86
N GLY A 71 -8.12 -4.46 -3.81
CA GLY A 71 -9.05 -5.34 -4.51
C GLY A 71 -10.49 -5.16 -4.07
N ALA A 72 -10.70 -5.08 -2.75
CA ALA A 72 -12.00 -4.74 -2.18
C ALA A 72 -12.47 -3.33 -2.61
N ALA A 73 -11.56 -2.35 -2.57
CA ALA A 73 -11.85 -0.98 -3.00
C ALA A 73 -12.21 -0.89 -4.49
N ILE A 74 -11.58 -1.70 -5.35
CA ILE A 74 -11.89 -1.79 -6.78
C ILE A 74 -13.34 -2.23 -6.97
N MET A 75 -13.80 -3.30 -6.31
CA MET A 75 -15.18 -3.77 -6.42
C MET A 75 -16.19 -2.72 -5.91
N LEU A 76 -15.92 -2.10 -4.76
CA LEU A 76 -16.77 -1.04 -4.21
C LEU A 76 -16.86 0.18 -5.14
N ALA A 77 -15.75 0.55 -5.76
CA ALA A 77 -15.72 1.68 -6.67
C ALA A 77 -16.02 1.30 -8.13
N LEU A 78 -16.17 0.02 -8.47
CA LEU A 78 -16.82 -0.42 -9.70
C LEU A 78 -18.32 -0.17 -9.55
N GLY A 79 -18.94 -0.67 -8.48
CA GLY A 79 -20.37 -0.48 -8.20
C GLY A 79 -21.21 -0.69 -9.46
N ASP A 80 -22.18 0.19 -9.72
CA ASP A 80 -23.04 0.12 -10.91
C ASP A 80 -22.51 0.90 -12.13
N ARG A 81 -21.25 1.36 -12.10
CA ARG A 81 -20.68 2.14 -13.20
C ARG A 81 -20.52 1.29 -14.46
N THR A 82 -20.63 1.92 -15.63
CA THR A 82 -20.24 1.27 -16.89
C THR A 82 -18.72 1.01 -16.92
N PRO A 83 -18.25 -0.01 -17.65
CA PRO A 83 -16.81 -0.30 -17.76
C PRO A 83 -16.00 0.93 -18.21
N GLY A 84 -16.46 1.64 -19.24
CA GLY A 84 -15.79 2.84 -19.73
C GLY A 84 -15.74 3.98 -18.72
N ALA A 85 -16.84 4.22 -17.98
CA ALA A 85 -16.85 5.24 -16.93
C ALA A 85 -15.89 4.89 -15.77
N PHE A 86 -15.81 3.61 -15.41
CA PHE A 86 -14.88 3.11 -14.41
C PHE A 86 -13.42 3.27 -14.84
N VAL A 87 -13.05 2.84 -16.05
CA VAL A 87 -11.69 2.97 -16.59
C VAL A 87 -11.27 4.44 -16.62
N ARG A 88 -12.13 5.33 -17.09
CA ARG A 88 -11.85 6.78 -17.11
C ARG A 88 -11.63 7.35 -15.71
N ASP A 89 -12.40 6.94 -14.71
CA ASP A 89 -12.18 7.35 -13.31
C ASP A 89 -10.85 6.80 -12.77
N ARG A 90 -10.48 5.56 -13.08
CA ARG A 90 -9.19 4.97 -12.67
C ARG A 90 -7.99 5.68 -13.30
N LEU A 91 -8.04 5.98 -14.59
CA LEU A 91 -6.98 6.73 -15.26
C LEU A 91 -6.82 8.12 -14.63
N LYS A 92 -7.91 8.83 -14.37
CA LYS A 92 -7.86 10.15 -13.70
C LYS A 92 -7.32 10.09 -12.26
N ARG A 93 -7.59 9.01 -11.52
CA ARG A 93 -7.20 8.89 -10.10
C ARG A 93 -5.85 8.24 -9.85
N LEU A 94 -5.32 7.50 -10.83
CA LEU A 94 -4.08 6.75 -10.68
C LEU A 94 -3.02 7.18 -11.70
N LEU A 95 -3.37 7.24 -12.99
CA LEU A 95 -2.39 7.61 -14.03
C LEU A 95 -1.96 9.06 -13.92
N LEU A 96 -2.90 9.99 -13.73
CA LEU A 96 -2.56 11.41 -13.56
C LEU A 96 -1.68 11.66 -12.32
N PRO A 97 -2.01 11.16 -11.11
CA PRO A 97 -1.15 11.28 -9.95
C PRO A 97 0.19 10.55 -10.08
N LEU A 98 0.24 9.41 -10.77
CA LEU A 98 1.48 8.70 -11.07
C LEU A 98 2.40 9.55 -11.96
N ALA A 99 1.88 10.06 -13.08
CA ALA A 99 2.65 10.91 -14.00
C ALA A 99 3.14 12.19 -13.31
N PHE A 100 2.25 12.86 -12.56
CA PHE A 100 2.63 14.02 -11.74
C PHE A 100 3.71 13.66 -10.72
N GLY A 101 3.57 12.51 -10.07
CA GLY A 101 4.54 12.01 -9.10
C GLY A 101 5.91 11.74 -9.71
N MET A 102 5.96 11.15 -10.91
CA MET A 102 7.21 10.92 -11.65
C MET A 102 7.89 12.22 -12.09
N VAL A 103 7.11 13.23 -12.48
CA VAL A 103 7.63 14.50 -13.02
C VAL A 103 7.98 15.51 -11.93
N VAL A 104 7.30 15.49 -10.78
CA VAL A 104 7.41 16.56 -9.77
C VAL A 104 7.83 16.03 -8.40
N ILE A 105 7.26 14.92 -7.95
CA ILE A 105 7.46 14.44 -6.57
C ILE A 105 8.75 13.64 -6.43
N VAL A 106 9.04 12.77 -7.41
CA VAL A 106 10.20 11.89 -7.43
C VAL A 106 11.53 12.62 -7.67
N PRO A 107 11.66 13.57 -8.62
CA PRO A 107 12.97 14.10 -8.98
C PRO A 107 13.79 14.71 -7.83
N PRO A 108 13.20 15.40 -6.83
CA PRO A 108 13.95 15.84 -5.64
C PRO A 108 14.61 14.69 -4.87
N GLN A 109 14.03 13.48 -4.87
CA GLN A 109 14.63 12.30 -4.24
C GLN A 109 15.91 11.88 -4.96
N VAL A 110 15.85 11.79 -6.29
CA VAL A 110 17.00 11.40 -7.13
C VAL A 110 18.08 12.47 -7.05
N TYR A 111 17.74 13.75 -7.13
CA TYR A 111 18.69 14.85 -6.95
C TYR A 111 19.48 14.74 -5.64
N LEU A 112 18.79 14.54 -4.52
CA LEU A 112 19.44 14.41 -3.20
C LEU A 112 20.30 13.13 -3.11
N GLU A 113 19.88 12.05 -3.75
CA GLU A 113 20.68 10.83 -3.89
C GLU A 113 21.96 11.09 -4.69
N ARG A 114 21.88 11.74 -5.87
CA ARG A 114 23.04 12.09 -6.70
C ARG A 114 24.01 13.02 -5.96
N LEU A 115 23.48 14.03 -5.24
CA LEU A 115 24.27 14.89 -4.37
C LEU A 115 24.95 14.12 -3.24
N TYR A 116 24.23 13.20 -2.60
CA TYR A 116 24.75 12.43 -1.48
C TYR A 116 25.89 11.50 -1.89
N ARG A 117 25.79 10.91 -3.09
CA ARG A 117 26.81 10.03 -3.67
C ARG A 117 27.99 10.77 -4.31
N GLY A 118 27.93 12.09 -4.41
CA GLY A 118 28.94 12.89 -5.11
C GLY A 118 28.90 12.74 -6.64
N GLU A 119 27.79 12.24 -7.18
CA GLU A 119 27.56 12.05 -8.63
C GLU A 119 27.08 13.35 -9.30
N PHE A 120 26.69 14.35 -8.50
CA PHE A 120 26.32 15.68 -8.97
C PHE A 120 26.78 16.75 -7.96
N THR A 121 27.03 17.97 -8.45
CA THR A 121 27.26 19.16 -7.60
C THR A 121 26.47 20.34 -8.15
N GLY A 122 25.96 21.20 -7.26
CA GLY A 122 25.17 22.37 -7.64
C GLY A 122 23.73 22.33 -7.13
N SER A 123 22.94 23.31 -7.54
CA SER A 123 21.55 23.51 -7.11
C SER A 123 20.56 22.59 -7.84
N PHE A 124 19.36 22.42 -7.28
CA PHE A 124 18.30 21.63 -7.90
C PHE A 124 17.94 22.16 -9.30
N LEU A 125 17.95 23.48 -9.51
CA LEU A 125 17.65 24.08 -10.82
C LEU A 125 18.72 23.75 -11.86
N GLN A 126 19.99 23.63 -11.45
CA GLN A 126 21.07 23.19 -12.34
C GLN A 126 20.96 21.69 -12.66
N TRP A 127 20.42 20.89 -11.74
CA TRP A 127 20.20 19.46 -11.96
C TRP A 127 18.95 19.15 -12.80
N LEU A 128 17.91 20.00 -12.72
CA LEU A 128 16.59 19.74 -13.31
C LEU A 128 16.60 19.35 -14.80
N PRO A 129 17.47 19.93 -15.67
CA PRO A 129 17.58 19.48 -17.06
C PRO A 129 17.93 17.99 -17.21
N HIS A 130 18.61 17.41 -16.21
CA HIS A 130 19.05 16.01 -16.18
C HIS A 130 18.04 15.07 -15.50
N ALA A 131 16.95 15.59 -14.95
CA ALA A 131 16.01 14.81 -14.13
C ALA A 131 15.38 13.62 -14.86
N PHE A 132 15.38 13.64 -16.20
CA PHE A 132 14.77 12.62 -17.04
C PHE A 132 15.77 11.89 -17.95
N ASP A 133 17.07 12.06 -17.70
CA ASP A 133 18.15 11.38 -18.44
C ASP A 133 18.18 9.89 -18.07
N GLY A 134 17.81 9.01 -19.00
CA GLY A 134 17.90 7.55 -18.84
C GLY A 134 16.97 6.97 -17.75
N VAL A 135 16.98 5.63 -17.63
CA VAL A 135 16.15 4.89 -16.67
C VAL A 135 16.94 4.58 -15.41
N TYR A 136 16.37 4.88 -14.24
CA TYR A 136 16.96 4.56 -12.92
C TYR A 136 17.23 3.04 -12.78
N PRO A 137 18.34 2.60 -12.14
CA PRO A 137 19.31 3.40 -11.37
C PRO A 137 20.44 4.03 -12.18
N ALA A 138 20.65 3.59 -13.43
CA ALA A 138 21.71 4.13 -14.28
C ALA A 138 21.41 5.58 -14.73
N GLY A 139 20.14 5.87 -14.99
CA GLY A 139 19.61 7.22 -15.23
C GLY A 139 18.78 7.76 -14.08
N ASN A 140 17.93 8.75 -14.34
CA ASN A 140 17.20 9.50 -13.32
C ASN A 140 15.68 9.31 -13.37
N LEU A 141 15.12 8.84 -14.49
CA LEU A 141 13.69 8.61 -14.62
C LEU A 141 13.25 7.37 -13.83
N SER A 142 12.30 7.55 -12.92
CA SER A 142 11.76 6.51 -12.05
C SER A 142 10.38 6.89 -11.50
N TRP A 143 9.63 5.90 -10.98
CA TRP A 143 8.47 6.12 -10.13
C TRP A 143 8.76 5.92 -8.64
N HIS A 144 9.92 5.36 -8.26
CA HIS A 144 10.26 4.94 -6.89
C HIS A 144 9.06 4.34 -6.14
N HIS A 145 8.70 4.88 -4.98
CA HIS A 145 7.62 4.35 -4.14
C HIS A 145 6.27 4.31 -4.83
N LEU A 146 6.06 5.08 -5.90
CA LEU A 146 4.81 5.15 -6.64
C LEU A 146 4.55 3.90 -7.49
N TRP A 147 5.48 2.94 -7.54
CA TRP A 147 5.31 1.66 -8.24
C TRP A 147 3.97 0.98 -7.89
N PHE A 148 3.53 1.04 -6.63
CA PHE A 148 2.26 0.45 -6.21
C PHE A 148 1.06 1.01 -7.00
N VAL A 149 1.07 2.30 -7.34
CA VAL A 149 0.01 2.95 -8.14
C VAL A 149 0.00 2.39 -9.56
N ALA A 150 1.18 2.21 -10.16
CA ALA A 150 1.31 1.63 -11.50
C ALA A 150 0.78 0.20 -11.54
N TYR A 151 1.15 -0.62 -10.55
CA TYR A 151 0.68 -2.01 -10.45
C TYR A 151 -0.83 -2.09 -10.25
N VAL A 152 -1.39 -1.31 -9.31
CA VAL A 152 -2.84 -1.29 -9.10
C VAL A 152 -3.56 -0.82 -10.35
N LEU A 153 -3.08 0.20 -11.05
CA LEU A 153 -3.69 0.66 -12.30
C LEU A 153 -3.70 -0.46 -13.35
N VAL A 154 -2.54 -1.02 -13.66
CA VAL A 154 -2.39 -2.05 -14.70
C VAL A 154 -3.20 -3.29 -14.36
N LEU A 155 -3.06 -3.82 -13.14
CA LEU A 155 -3.80 -4.99 -12.70
C LEU A 155 -5.31 -4.74 -12.62
N THR A 156 -5.74 -3.52 -12.28
CA THR A 156 -7.17 -3.16 -12.34
C THR A 156 -7.72 -3.27 -13.76
N LEU A 157 -6.96 -2.83 -14.77
CA LEU A 157 -7.37 -2.88 -16.16
C LEU A 157 -7.34 -4.32 -16.71
N VAL A 158 -6.26 -5.06 -16.44
CA VAL A 158 -6.09 -6.46 -16.86
C VAL A 158 -7.15 -7.37 -16.23
N LEU A 159 -7.44 -7.20 -14.93
CA LEU A 159 -8.41 -8.02 -14.20
C LEU A 159 -9.84 -7.46 -14.30
N LEU A 160 -10.08 -6.39 -15.05
CA LEU A 160 -11.41 -5.80 -15.20
C LEU A 160 -12.48 -6.81 -15.65
N PRO A 161 -12.23 -7.73 -16.61
CA PRO A 161 -13.20 -8.74 -16.97
C PRO A 161 -13.62 -9.63 -15.79
N VAL A 162 -12.67 -9.98 -14.92
CA VAL A 162 -12.93 -10.78 -13.70
C VAL A 162 -13.78 -9.99 -12.71
N PHE A 163 -13.48 -8.70 -12.50
CA PHE A 163 -14.28 -7.85 -11.62
C PHE A 163 -15.69 -7.61 -12.17
N LEU A 164 -15.85 -7.45 -13.49
CA LEU A 164 -17.15 -7.33 -14.13
C LEU A 164 -17.97 -8.61 -14.01
N TRP A 165 -17.33 -9.77 -14.19
CA TRP A 165 -17.95 -11.07 -13.94
C TRP A 165 -18.36 -11.21 -12.47
N ALA A 166 -17.46 -10.96 -11.52
CA ALA A 166 -17.74 -11.05 -10.08
C ALA A 166 -18.89 -10.13 -9.64
N ARG A 167 -19.06 -8.99 -10.30
CA ARG A 167 -20.20 -8.08 -10.10
C ARG A 167 -21.51 -8.64 -10.66
N SER A 168 -21.50 -9.42 -11.74
CA SER A 168 -22.72 -9.94 -12.38
C SER A 168 -23.56 -10.84 -11.45
N PRO A 169 -24.86 -11.08 -11.73
CA PRO A 169 -25.68 -11.97 -10.91
C PRO A 169 -25.09 -13.38 -10.74
N SER A 170 -24.59 -13.98 -11.83
CA SER A 170 -23.96 -15.31 -11.79
C SER A 170 -22.63 -15.30 -11.03
N GLY A 171 -21.79 -14.27 -11.22
CA GLY A 171 -20.55 -14.12 -10.47
C GLY A 171 -20.77 -13.93 -8.97
N ARG A 172 -21.76 -13.12 -8.57
CA ARG A 172 -22.14 -12.97 -7.15
C ARG A 172 -22.62 -14.29 -6.54
N ALA A 173 -23.41 -15.06 -7.28
CA ALA A 173 -23.86 -16.38 -6.84
C ALA A 173 -22.68 -17.35 -6.69
N ALA A 174 -21.76 -17.38 -7.65
CA ALA A 174 -20.55 -18.21 -7.62
C ALA A 174 -19.63 -17.83 -6.46
N VAL A 175 -19.32 -16.53 -6.28
CA VAL A 175 -18.53 -16.01 -5.16
C VAL A 175 -19.18 -16.33 -3.82
N GLY A 176 -20.51 -16.18 -3.71
CA GLY A 176 -21.24 -16.54 -2.50
C GLY A 176 -21.19 -18.04 -2.20
N HIS A 177 -21.35 -18.89 -3.21
CA HIS A 177 -21.27 -20.34 -3.05
C HIS A 177 -19.86 -20.79 -2.65
N ALA A 178 -18.83 -20.33 -3.37
CA ALA A 178 -17.43 -20.59 -3.04
C ALA A 178 -17.06 -20.06 -1.64
N GLY A 179 -17.58 -18.88 -1.27
CA GLY A 179 -17.39 -18.29 0.06
C GLY A 179 -17.99 -19.14 1.18
N ARG A 180 -19.21 -19.65 1.00
CA ARG A 180 -19.84 -20.57 1.96
C ARG A 180 -19.07 -21.87 2.13
N ILE A 181 -18.61 -22.46 1.02
CA ILE A 181 -17.79 -23.68 1.06
C ILE A 181 -16.50 -23.38 1.81
N ALA A 182 -15.76 -22.35 1.40
CA ALA A 182 -14.50 -21.95 2.03
C ALA A 182 -14.67 -21.74 3.54
N ALA A 183 -15.65 -20.94 3.94
CA ALA A 183 -15.91 -20.62 5.33
C ALA A 183 -16.23 -21.84 6.22
N ARG A 184 -16.85 -22.88 5.65
CA ARG A 184 -17.25 -24.11 6.36
C ARG A 184 -16.13 -25.15 6.44
N SER A 185 -15.37 -25.34 5.36
CA SER A 185 -14.33 -26.37 5.26
C SER A 185 -12.92 -25.86 5.58
N GLY A 186 -12.74 -24.55 5.76
CA GLY A 186 -11.41 -23.95 5.95
C GLY A 186 -10.64 -23.76 4.65
N LEU A 187 -11.25 -23.97 3.48
CA LEU A 187 -10.57 -23.88 2.18
C LEU A 187 -10.06 -22.46 1.85
N GLN A 188 -10.38 -21.42 2.63
CA GLN A 188 -9.70 -20.12 2.47
C GLN A 188 -8.18 -20.22 2.61
N TRP A 189 -7.66 -21.20 3.37
CA TRP A 189 -6.23 -21.44 3.49
C TRP A 189 -5.55 -21.90 2.20
N THR A 190 -6.31 -22.35 1.19
CA THR A 190 -5.77 -22.66 -0.15
C THR A 190 -5.29 -21.42 -0.89
N MET A 191 -5.65 -20.20 -0.45
CA MET A 191 -5.11 -18.94 -0.96
C MET A 191 -3.60 -18.79 -0.76
N VAL A 192 -2.99 -19.64 0.08
CA VAL A 192 -1.54 -19.75 0.19
C VAL A 192 -0.91 -20.26 -1.10
N LEU A 193 -1.59 -21.17 -1.82
CA LEU A 193 -0.98 -21.93 -2.92
C LEU A 193 -0.56 -21.03 -4.09
N PRO A 194 -1.37 -20.08 -4.60
CA PRO A 194 -0.93 -19.22 -5.69
C PRO A 194 0.23 -18.30 -5.32
N LEU A 195 0.31 -17.84 -4.05
CA LEU A 195 1.43 -17.04 -3.57
C LEU A 195 2.71 -17.88 -3.42
N ALA A 196 2.58 -19.12 -2.95
CA ALA A 196 3.70 -20.06 -2.86
C ALA A 196 4.22 -20.41 -4.25
N ALA A 197 3.33 -20.73 -5.19
CA ALA A 197 3.65 -20.99 -6.59
C ALA A 197 4.36 -19.81 -7.25
N SER A 198 3.86 -18.59 -7.06
CA SER A 198 4.51 -17.38 -7.58
C SER A 198 5.90 -17.17 -6.99
N THR A 199 6.08 -17.42 -5.69
CA THR A 199 7.40 -17.33 -5.04
C THR A 199 8.36 -18.39 -5.56
N LEU A 200 7.89 -19.62 -5.77
CA LEU A 200 8.73 -20.74 -6.18
C LEU A 200 9.11 -20.66 -7.67
N TRP A 201 8.16 -20.34 -8.54
CA TRP A 201 8.34 -20.44 -9.99
C TRP A 201 8.65 -19.09 -10.66
N LEU A 202 8.10 -17.99 -10.16
CA LEU A 202 8.21 -16.69 -10.83
C LEU A 202 9.27 -15.78 -10.22
N ALA A 203 9.55 -15.89 -8.93
CA ALA A 203 10.61 -15.09 -8.30
C ALA A 203 12.00 -15.36 -8.93
N PRO A 204 12.40 -16.61 -9.25
CA PRO A 204 13.70 -16.87 -9.87
C PRO A 204 13.89 -16.29 -11.28
N ILE A 205 12.80 -16.05 -12.01
CA ILE A 205 12.82 -15.50 -13.38
C ILE A 205 12.48 -14.01 -13.43
N SER A 206 12.19 -13.39 -12.28
CA SER A 206 11.92 -11.97 -12.17
C SER A 206 13.23 -11.22 -11.99
N TRP A 207 13.43 -10.15 -12.74
CA TRP A 207 14.69 -9.41 -12.79
C TRP A 207 14.55 -7.92 -12.46
N ASN A 208 13.32 -7.40 -12.42
CA ASN A 208 13.04 -5.98 -12.22
C ASN A 208 11.98 -5.76 -11.13
N ILE A 209 12.31 -6.08 -9.88
CA ILE A 209 11.38 -5.97 -8.75
C ILE A 209 10.77 -4.56 -8.70
N ASN A 210 9.44 -4.47 -8.63
CA ASN A 210 8.67 -3.20 -8.67
C ASN A 210 8.78 -2.41 -9.98
N GLY A 211 9.32 -3.02 -11.04
CA GLY A 211 9.52 -2.42 -12.36
C GLY A 211 8.37 -2.64 -13.35
N LEU A 212 7.32 -3.36 -12.94
CA LEU A 212 6.19 -3.82 -13.76
C LEU A 212 6.62 -4.79 -14.87
N VAL A 213 7.44 -4.34 -15.81
CA VAL A 213 8.06 -5.16 -16.84
C VAL A 213 9.23 -5.92 -16.23
N GLY A 214 9.16 -7.26 -16.28
CA GLY A 214 10.18 -8.14 -15.70
C GLY A 214 9.95 -8.52 -14.24
N ASP A 215 8.84 -8.08 -13.62
CA ASP A 215 8.43 -8.50 -12.28
C ASP A 215 7.26 -9.48 -12.32
N TRP A 216 7.50 -10.68 -12.86
CA TRP A 216 6.49 -11.72 -13.01
C TRP A 216 5.93 -12.17 -11.65
N HIS A 217 6.80 -12.29 -10.66
CA HIS A 217 6.43 -12.61 -9.29
C HIS A 217 5.49 -11.56 -8.70
N GLY A 218 5.86 -10.28 -8.80
CA GLY A 218 5.04 -9.18 -8.30
C GLY A 218 3.68 -9.12 -9.00
N LEU A 219 3.65 -9.15 -10.35
CA LEU A 219 2.40 -9.11 -11.11
C LEU A 219 1.42 -10.21 -10.70
N VAL A 220 1.88 -11.46 -10.60
CA VAL A 220 1.02 -12.59 -10.23
C VAL A 220 0.63 -12.55 -8.76
N SER A 221 1.56 -12.25 -7.86
CA SER A 221 1.27 -12.23 -6.41
C SER A 221 0.31 -11.09 -6.06
N TYR A 222 0.56 -9.89 -6.56
CA TYR A 222 -0.30 -8.73 -6.33
C TYR A 222 -1.64 -8.86 -7.06
N GLY A 223 -1.67 -9.46 -8.25
CA GLY A 223 -2.90 -9.81 -8.96
C GLY A 223 -3.77 -10.77 -8.14
N ALA A 224 -3.17 -11.84 -7.60
CA ALA A 224 -3.86 -12.78 -6.71
C ALA A 224 -4.41 -12.08 -5.46
N LEU A 225 -3.62 -11.21 -4.83
CA LEU A 225 -4.05 -10.45 -3.66
C LEU A 225 -5.22 -9.50 -3.95
N LEU A 226 -5.23 -8.82 -5.10
CA LEU A 226 -6.38 -8.00 -5.53
C LEU A 226 -7.66 -8.85 -5.68
N LEU A 227 -7.55 -10.04 -6.26
CA LEU A 227 -8.67 -10.97 -6.39
C LEU A 227 -9.12 -11.51 -5.02
N TYR A 228 -8.19 -11.83 -4.12
CA TYR A 228 -8.51 -12.24 -2.75
C TYR A 228 -9.23 -11.13 -1.99
N GLY A 229 -8.82 -9.88 -2.18
CA GLY A 229 -9.51 -8.72 -1.65
C GLY A 229 -10.97 -8.63 -2.07
N ALA A 230 -11.20 -8.74 -3.38
CA ALA A 230 -12.54 -8.75 -3.95
C ALA A 230 -13.38 -9.92 -3.42
N PHE A 231 -12.80 -11.12 -3.31
CA PHE A 231 -13.47 -12.32 -2.84
C PHE A 231 -13.79 -12.27 -1.33
N ILE A 232 -12.81 -11.99 -0.48
CA ILE A 232 -12.97 -11.94 0.98
C ILE A 232 -14.01 -10.89 1.35
N PHE A 233 -13.90 -9.67 0.83
CA PHE A 233 -14.85 -8.60 1.16
C PHE A 233 -16.20 -8.72 0.44
N GLY A 234 -16.26 -9.56 -0.60
CA GLY A 234 -17.49 -9.93 -1.30
C GLY A 234 -18.28 -11.07 -0.66
N SER A 235 -17.73 -11.75 0.35
CA SER A 235 -18.39 -12.85 1.07
C SER A 235 -18.44 -12.60 2.59
N SER A 236 -19.65 -12.38 3.12
CA SER A 236 -19.88 -12.28 4.57
C SER A 236 -19.49 -13.55 5.32
N ASP A 237 -19.69 -14.73 4.71
CA ASP A 237 -19.33 -16.02 5.30
C ASP A 237 -17.82 -16.14 5.51
N VAL A 238 -17.02 -15.72 4.53
CA VAL A 238 -15.55 -15.73 4.62
C VAL A 238 -15.10 -14.74 5.70
N LEU A 239 -15.61 -13.51 5.71
CA LEU A 239 -15.28 -12.53 6.76
C LEU A 239 -15.62 -13.04 8.16
N ALA A 240 -16.79 -13.64 8.34
CA ALA A 240 -17.18 -14.24 9.61
C ALA A 240 -16.25 -15.42 9.99
N SER A 241 -15.80 -16.21 9.02
CA SER A 241 -14.81 -17.26 9.25
C SER A 241 -13.46 -16.70 9.70
N LEU A 242 -12.97 -15.65 9.02
CA LEU A 242 -11.73 -14.97 9.41
C LEU A 242 -11.83 -14.34 10.80
N GLU A 243 -12.96 -13.73 11.13
CA GLU A 243 -13.21 -13.25 12.49
C GLU A 243 -13.12 -14.39 13.50
N ARG A 244 -13.80 -15.52 13.27
CA ARG A 244 -13.76 -16.68 14.19
C ARG A 244 -12.35 -17.25 14.34
N GLN A 245 -11.59 -17.32 13.25
CA GLN A 245 -10.23 -17.90 13.21
C GLN A 245 -9.11 -16.91 13.54
N ARG A 246 -9.41 -15.64 13.85
CA ARG A 246 -8.39 -14.56 13.98
C ARG A 246 -7.20 -14.90 14.88
N PHE A 247 -7.42 -15.58 16.00
CA PHE A 247 -6.34 -15.97 16.92
C PHE A 247 -5.60 -17.23 16.47
N PHE A 248 -6.28 -18.15 15.79
CA PHE A 248 -5.62 -19.27 15.13
C PHE A 248 -4.70 -18.77 14.01
N SER A 249 -5.21 -17.88 13.15
CA SER A 249 -4.41 -17.22 12.10
C SER A 249 -3.24 -16.43 12.69
N LEU A 250 -3.44 -15.75 13.82
CA LEU A 250 -2.36 -15.05 14.53
C LEU A 250 -1.28 -16.02 15.00
N ALA A 251 -1.65 -17.12 15.65
CA ALA A 251 -0.71 -18.14 16.12
C ALA A 251 0.08 -18.77 14.97
N VAL A 252 -0.60 -19.13 13.86
CA VAL A 252 0.04 -19.62 12.64
C VAL A 252 1.00 -18.57 12.06
N GLY A 253 0.61 -17.30 12.02
CA GLY A 253 1.44 -16.21 11.53
C GLY A 253 2.71 -15.99 12.35
N ILE A 254 2.59 -16.07 13.68
CA ILE A 254 3.73 -15.98 14.63
C ILE A 254 4.66 -17.17 14.44
N LEU A 255 4.12 -18.40 14.46
CA LEU A 255 4.93 -19.61 14.31
C LEU A 255 5.64 -19.65 12.96
N ALA A 256 4.93 -19.35 11.88
CA ALA A 256 5.52 -19.30 10.54
C ALA A 256 6.61 -18.21 10.43
N TYR A 257 6.41 -17.05 11.08
CA TYR A 257 7.45 -16.01 11.13
C TYR A 257 8.67 -16.47 11.93
N ALA A 258 8.47 -17.11 13.08
CA ALA A 258 9.56 -17.65 13.90
C ALA A 258 10.39 -18.68 13.13
N CYS A 259 9.73 -19.61 12.41
CA CYS A 259 10.41 -20.57 11.54
C CYS A 259 11.16 -19.88 10.38
N LEU A 260 10.57 -18.86 9.74
CA LEU A 260 11.26 -18.08 8.70
C LEU A 260 12.48 -17.36 9.27
N TYR A 261 12.34 -16.77 10.45
CA TYR A 261 13.39 -16.02 11.10
C TYR A 261 14.56 -16.93 11.46
N ALA A 262 14.31 -18.00 12.21
CA ALA A 262 15.34 -18.95 12.63
C ALA A 262 15.99 -19.69 11.44
N GLY A 263 15.19 -20.06 10.43
CA GLY A 263 15.69 -20.85 9.30
C GLY A 263 16.37 -20.04 8.20
N TYR A 264 16.02 -18.76 8.04
CA TYR A 264 16.45 -17.99 6.85
C TYR A 264 16.88 -16.56 7.12
N PHE A 265 16.41 -15.88 8.17
CA PHE A 265 16.67 -14.43 8.33
C PHE A 265 17.70 -14.09 9.40
N ALA A 266 17.78 -14.87 10.49
CA ALA A 266 18.63 -14.59 11.63
C ALA A 266 20.09 -14.35 11.20
N GLY A 267 20.66 -13.23 11.64
CA GLY A 267 22.03 -12.83 11.29
C GLY A 267 22.25 -12.37 9.85
N THR A 268 21.21 -12.28 9.01
CA THR A 268 21.35 -11.87 7.61
C THR A 268 20.82 -10.47 7.36
N VAL A 269 21.57 -9.66 6.61
CA VAL A 269 21.04 -8.40 6.06
C VAL A 269 20.13 -8.71 4.88
N ARG A 270 20.61 -9.56 3.95
CA ARG A 270 19.89 -10.07 2.79
C ARG A 270 20.01 -11.60 2.73
N PRO A 271 18.93 -12.36 2.98
CA PRO A 271 19.00 -13.81 3.00
C PRO A 271 19.15 -14.37 1.59
N THR A 272 20.01 -15.37 1.42
CA THR A 272 20.13 -16.18 0.19
C THR A 272 19.46 -17.52 0.43
N ILE A 273 18.51 -17.89 -0.43
CA ILE A 273 17.75 -19.14 -0.27
C ILE A 273 18.32 -20.20 -1.21
N PRO A 274 18.93 -21.27 -0.68
CA PRO A 274 19.51 -22.31 -1.51
C PRO A 274 18.41 -23.08 -2.27
N PRO A 275 18.68 -23.59 -3.49
CA PRO A 275 17.67 -24.21 -4.35
C PRO A 275 16.79 -25.26 -3.68
N GLU A 276 17.39 -26.15 -2.90
CA GLU A 276 16.75 -27.24 -2.16
C GLU A 276 15.76 -26.74 -1.08
N ALA A 277 15.99 -25.56 -0.52
CA ALA A 277 15.13 -24.98 0.51
C ALA A 277 14.03 -24.07 -0.07
N ARG A 278 14.06 -23.77 -1.38
CA ARG A 278 13.10 -22.85 -2.01
C ARG A 278 11.64 -23.30 -1.91
N PRO A 279 11.28 -24.59 -2.10
CA PRO A 279 9.88 -25.02 -1.98
C PRO A 279 9.33 -24.78 -0.57
N LEU A 280 10.08 -25.17 0.46
CA LEU A 280 9.69 -24.95 1.86
C LEU A 280 9.62 -23.47 2.20
N PHE A 281 10.63 -22.68 1.79
CA PHE A 281 10.66 -21.24 1.99
C PHE A 281 9.46 -20.55 1.32
N ALA A 282 9.11 -20.94 0.09
CA ALA A 282 7.99 -20.37 -0.66
C ALA A 282 6.65 -20.68 0.02
N LEU A 283 6.42 -21.93 0.41
CA LEU A 283 5.21 -22.34 1.10
C LEU A 283 5.08 -21.64 2.46
N LEU A 284 6.13 -21.73 3.29
CA LEU A 284 6.16 -21.09 4.61
C LEU A 284 5.99 -19.58 4.50
N SER A 285 6.57 -18.97 3.46
CA SER A 285 6.39 -17.56 3.19
C SER A 285 4.95 -17.20 2.90
N ALA A 286 4.29 -17.93 2.01
CA ALA A 286 2.90 -17.70 1.66
C ALA A 286 1.96 -17.98 2.85
N VAL A 287 2.22 -19.02 3.66
CA VAL A 287 1.50 -19.28 4.91
C VAL A 287 1.63 -18.09 5.85
N ASN A 288 2.84 -17.60 6.07
CA ASN A 288 3.09 -16.45 6.93
C ASN A 288 2.32 -15.21 6.45
N VAL A 289 2.39 -14.88 5.16
CA VAL A 289 1.65 -13.74 4.57
C VAL A 289 0.14 -13.90 4.82
N MET A 290 -0.45 -15.02 4.38
CA MET A 290 -1.91 -15.21 4.46
C MET A 290 -2.40 -15.30 5.91
N ALA A 291 -1.64 -15.93 6.81
CA ALA A 291 -1.98 -16.01 8.23
C ALA A 291 -2.05 -14.61 8.87
N TRP A 292 -1.09 -13.73 8.59
CA TRP A 292 -1.14 -12.35 9.06
C TRP A 292 -2.31 -11.58 8.45
N LEU A 293 -2.58 -11.73 7.15
CA LEU A 293 -3.73 -11.08 6.49
C LEU A 293 -5.06 -11.54 7.11
N PHE A 294 -5.23 -12.83 7.35
CA PHE A 294 -6.42 -13.38 7.98
C PHE A 294 -6.59 -12.90 9.42
N ALA A 295 -5.52 -12.87 10.21
CA ALA A 295 -5.54 -12.35 11.57
C ALA A 295 -5.92 -10.86 11.60
N ILE A 296 -5.27 -10.04 10.76
CA ILE A 296 -5.50 -8.59 10.70
C ILE A 296 -6.93 -8.28 10.23
N ILE A 297 -7.40 -8.95 9.17
CA ILE A 297 -8.76 -8.76 8.66
C ILE A 297 -9.78 -9.22 9.70
N GLY A 298 -9.58 -10.38 10.32
CA GLY A 298 -10.48 -10.91 11.35
C GLY A 298 -10.56 -10.02 12.59
N LEU A 299 -9.44 -9.45 13.04
CA LEU A 299 -9.39 -8.48 14.14
C LEU A 299 -10.05 -7.15 13.75
N ALA A 300 -9.75 -6.63 12.55
CA ALA A 300 -10.34 -5.38 12.07
C ALA A 300 -11.85 -5.50 11.87
N HIS A 301 -12.33 -6.62 11.32
CA HIS A 301 -13.76 -6.85 11.12
C HIS A 301 -14.54 -6.87 12.45
N ARG A 302 -13.94 -7.42 13.50
CA ARG A 302 -14.52 -7.46 14.85
C ARG A 302 -14.48 -6.11 15.57
N HIS A 303 -13.35 -5.41 15.50
CA HIS A 303 -13.07 -4.28 16.40
C HIS A 303 -13.12 -2.90 15.74
N LEU A 304 -12.92 -2.81 14.42
CA LEU A 304 -12.78 -1.56 13.68
C LEU A 304 -14.03 -1.24 12.85
N THR A 305 -15.21 -1.41 13.47
CA THR A 305 -16.52 -1.23 12.81
C THR A 305 -17.05 0.21 12.87
N ARG A 306 -16.50 1.04 13.77
CA ARG A 306 -16.92 2.44 13.93
C ARG A 306 -16.12 3.37 13.02
N ARG A 307 -16.78 4.40 12.50
CA ARG A 307 -16.21 5.44 11.63
C ARG A 307 -16.19 6.80 12.33
N PRO A 308 -15.24 7.04 13.26
CA PRO A 308 -15.11 8.35 13.92
C PRO A 308 -14.75 9.45 12.91
N ALA A 309 -14.99 10.72 13.28
CA ALA A 309 -14.76 11.87 12.39
C ALA A 309 -13.33 11.92 11.84
N PHE A 310 -12.33 11.65 12.70
CA PHE A 310 -10.93 11.65 12.27
C PHE A 310 -10.64 10.58 11.20
N LEU A 311 -11.33 9.43 11.21
CA LEU A 311 -11.11 8.39 10.22
C LEU A 311 -11.59 8.85 8.84
N ALA A 312 -12.67 9.63 8.78
CA ALA A 312 -13.14 10.20 7.53
C ALA A 312 -12.11 11.15 6.92
N GLU A 313 -11.47 11.98 7.75
CA GLU A 313 -10.39 12.88 7.33
C GLU A 313 -9.13 12.10 6.92
N ALA A 314 -8.70 11.13 7.73
CA ALA A 314 -7.55 10.29 7.43
C ALA A 314 -7.73 9.50 6.12
N THR A 315 -8.94 9.00 5.86
CA THR A 315 -9.27 8.29 4.62
C THR A 315 -9.17 9.20 3.39
N GLU A 316 -9.55 10.47 3.51
CA GLU A 316 -9.36 11.45 2.43
C GLU A 316 -7.87 11.80 2.23
N ALA A 317 -7.10 11.88 3.31
CA ALA A 317 -5.69 12.26 3.29
C ALA A 317 -4.74 11.13 2.87
N VAL A 318 -5.11 9.85 3.06
CA VAL A 318 -4.20 8.71 2.95
C VAL A 318 -3.45 8.62 1.61
N TYR A 319 -4.13 8.89 0.49
CA TYR A 319 -3.52 8.78 -0.83
C TYR A 319 -2.57 9.96 -1.14
N PRO A 320 -2.96 11.23 -0.90
CA PRO A 320 -2.00 12.35 -0.93
C PRO A 320 -0.80 12.14 -0.01
N PHE A 321 -1.02 11.65 1.22
CA PHE A 321 0.06 11.34 2.16
C PHE A 321 1.04 10.33 1.57
N TYR A 322 0.53 9.24 1.00
CA TYR A 322 1.35 8.23 0.34
C TYR A 322 2.13 8.77 -0.88
N LEU A 323 1.59 9.75 -1.62
CA LEU A 323 2.33 10.34 -2.72
C LEU A 323 3.54 11.14 -2.19
N ILE A 324 3.33 11.93 -1.15
CA ILE A 324 4.28 12.95 -0.68
C ILE A 324 5.33 12.39 0.28
N HIS A 325 4.97 11.42 1.14
CA HIS A 325 5.74 11.09 2.33
C HIS A 325 7.19 10.72 2.03
N GLN A 326 7.46 9.94 0.98
CA GLN A 326 8.81 9.48 0.71
C GLN A 326 9.73 10.64 0.34
N THR A 327 9.29 11.58 -0.49
CA THR A 327 10.11 12.75 -0.84
C THR A 327 10.45 13.58 0.37
N VAL A 328 9.47 13.84 1.24
CA VAL A 328 9.71 14.53 2.52
C VAL A 328 10.68 13.74 3.39
N THR A 329 10.55 12.41 3.43
CA THR A 329 11.45 11.53 4.18
C THR A 329 12.89 11.62 3.66
N VAL A 330 13.10 11.55 2.34
CA VAL A 330 14.43 11.65 1.74
C VAL A 330 15.07 13.00 2.03
N VAL A 331 14.29 14.09 1.93
CA VAL A 331 14.75 15.44 2.30
C VAL A 331 15.16 15.51 3.76
N ALA A 332 14.32 15.02 4.68
CA ALA A 332 14.61 15.02 6.11
C ALA A 332 15.86 14.19 6.43
N VAL A 333 15.92 12.96 5.93
CA VAL A 333 17.05 12.05 6.13
C VAL A 333 18.35 12.64 5.59
N TYR A 334 18.34 13.23 4.40
CA TYR A 334 19.52 13.86 3.81
C TYR A 334 20.15 14.88 4.77
N TRP A 335 19.35 15.80 5.30
CA TRP A 335 19.83 16.83 6.23
C TRP A 335 20.22 16.25 7.59
N LEU A 336 19.46 15.28 8.12
CA LEU A 336 19.78 14.60 9.37
C LEU A 336 21.14 13.91 9.30
N LEU A 337 21.44 13.23 8.18
CA LEU A 337 22.73 12.58 7.99
C LEU A 337 23.86 13.59 7.79
N LYS A 338 23.63 14.70 7.07
CA LYS A 338 24.61 15.78 6.93
C LYS A 338 24.96 16.45 8.25
N MET A 339 24.01 16.53 9.19
CA MET A 339 24.23 17.05 10.54
C MET A 339 24.83 16.02 11.51
N GLY A 340 25.08 14.77 11.06
CA GLY A 340 25.64 13.73 11.92
C GLY A 340 24.66 13.23 12.98
N ALA A 341 23.34 13.24 12.70
CA ALA A 341 22.34 12.78 13.66
C ALA A 341 22.57 11.29 14.02
N PRO A 342 22.67 10.94 15.32
CA PRO A 342 22.81 9.55 15.75
C PRO A 342 21.63 8.69 15.31
N PRO A 343 21.78 7.38 15.04
CA PRO A 343 20.76 6.58 14.38
C PRO A 343 19.36 6.60 15.02
N VAL A 344 19.27 6.46 16.34
CA VAL A 344 17.98 6.46 17.05
C VAL A 344 17.30 7.82 16.97
N ALA A 345 18.06 8.89 17.23
CA ALA A 345 17.55 10.26 17.16
C ALA A 345 17.17 10.63 15.71
N GLY A 346 18.01 10.26 14.74
CA GLY A 346 17.78 10.41 13.31
C GLY A 346 16.48 9.75 12.87
N PHE A 347 16.25 8.50 13.26
CA PHE A 347 15.00 7.78 12.97
C PHE A 347 13.77 8.50 13.54
N ILE A 348 13.79 8.87 14.83
CA ILE A 348 12.66 9.54 15.49
C ILE A 348 12.38 10.90 14.83
N MET A 349 13.42 11.69 14.58
CA MET A 349 13.31 12.98 13.90
C MET A 349 12.81 12.82 12.46
N ALA A 350 13.26 11.82 11.73
CA ALA A 350 12.80 11.55 10.37
C ALA A 350 11.30 11.19 10.35
N VAL A 351 10.83 10.36 11.27
CA VAL A 351 9.39 10.06 11.40
C VAL A 351 8.58 11.34 11.67
N GLY A 352 9.02 12.15 12.65
CA GLY A 352 8.35 13.40 13.00
C GLY A 352 8.33 14.41 11.85
N ALA A 353 9.48 14.61 11.21
CA ALA A 353 9.63 15.51 10.06
C ALA A 353 8.80 15.05 8.85
N THR A 354 8.78 13.75 8.56
CA THR A 354 7.96 13.19 7.48
C THR A 354 6.48 13.42 7.75
N PHE A 355 6.00 13.12 8.96
CA PHE A 355 4.59 13.30 9.29
C PHE A 355 4.19 14.78 9.24
N ALA A 356 4.95 15.65 9.90
CA ALA A 356 4.69 17.09 9.94
C ALA A 356 4.79 17.72 8.55
N GLY A 357 5.86 17.45 7.80
CA GLY A 357 6.07 18.00 6.46
C GLY A 357 5.00 17.53 5.47
N THR A 358 4.65 16.24 5.50
CA THR A 358 3.58 15.70 4.65
C THR A 358 2.23 16.33 5.01
N TRP A 359 1.93 16.48 6.30
CA TRP A 359 0.71 17.14 6.76
C TRP A 359 0.66 18.60 6.32
N LEU A 360 1.74 19.36 6.47
CA LEU A 360 1.80 20.77 6.06
C LEU A 360 1.59 20.92 4.55
N ILE A 361 2.22 20.08 3.72
CA ILE A 361 2.01 20.09 2.27
C ILE A 361 0.56 19.72 1.95
N TYR A 362 0.03 18.67 2.58
CA TYR A 362 -1.36 18.27 2.37
C TYR A 362 -2.34 19.39 2.77
N ALA A 363 -2.22 19.95 3.96
CA ALA A 363 -3.14 20.94 4.50
C ALA A 363 -3.03 22.31 3.81
N GLY A 364 -1.82 22.73 3.43
CA GLY A 364 -1.57 24.03 2.81
C GLY A 364 -1.68 24.06 1.28
N LEU A 365 -1.32 22.96 0.60
CA LEU A 365 -1.24 22.91 -0.87
C LEU A 365 -2.24 21.94 -1.50
N VAL A 366 -2.40 20.73 -0.96
CA VAL A 366 -3.25 19.73 -1.65
C VAL A 366 -4.74 19.92 -1.33
N ARG A 367 -5.07 20.07 -0.05
CA ARG A 367 -6.45 20.11 0.45
C ARG A 367 -7.23 21.36 0.00
N PRO A 368 -6.68 22.59 0.07
CA PRO A 368 -7.47 23.80 -0.14
C PRO A 368 -7.64 24.18 -1.61
N TRP A 369 -6.73 23.77 -2.51
CA TRP A 369 -6.72 24.21 -3.90
C TRP A 369 -7.43 23.21 -4.84
N PRO A 370 -8.60 23.57 -5.41
CA PRO A 370 -9.42 22.62 -6.19
C PRO A 370 -8.72 22.03 -7.41
N TRP A 371 -7.79 22.77 -8.02
CA TRP A 371 -7.04 22.37 -9.21
C TRP A 371 -5.81 21.50 -8.89
N VAL A 372 -5.31 21.54 -7.65
CA VAL A 372 -4.21 20.68 -7.18
C VAL A 372 -4.74 19.29 -6.80
N ARG A 373 -5.94 19.22 -6.21
CA ARG A 373 -6.58 17.98 -5.73
C ARG A 373 -6.53 16.81 -6.74
N PRO A 374 -6.84 16.98 -8.04
CA PRO A 374 -6.75 15.90 -9.02
C PRO A 374 -5.35 15.31 -9.20
N LEU A 375 -4.28 16.11 -9.04
CA LEU A 375 -2.89 15.66 -9.13
C LEU A 375 -2.52 14.69 -7.99
N PHE A 376 -3.31 14.67 -6.92
CA PHE A 376 -3.17 13.77 -5.78
C PHE A 376 -4.35 12.77 -5.68
N GLY A 377 -5.03 12.51 -6.80
CA GLY A 377 -6.12 11.52 -6.91
C GLY A 377 -7.41 11.87 -6.18
N MET A 378 -7.49 13.08 -5.61
CA MET A 378 -8.67 13.57 -4.92
C MET A 378 -9.70 14.08 -5.93
N LYS A 379 -10.98 14.08 -5.53
CA LYS A 379 -12.01 14.76 -6.33
C LYS A 379 -11.73 16.28 -6.31
N ALA A 380 -11.83 16.93 -7.46
CA ALA A 380 -11.89 18.39 -7.52
C ALA A 380 -13.00 18.86 -6.56
N ALA A 381 -12.67 19.82 -5.70
CA ALA A 381 -13.70 20.43 -4.85
C ALA A 381 -14.68 21.14 -5.80
N VAL A 382 -15.96 20.80 -5.75
CA VAL A 382 -16.97 21.54 -6.48
C VAL A 382 -17.02 22.93 -5.87
N SER A 383 -16.63 23.94 -6.63
CA SER A 383 -16.81 25.34 -6.29
C SER A 383 -18.30 25.62 -6.23
N GLY A 384 -18.94 25.39 -5.08
CA GLY A 384 -20.40 25.43 -5.00
C GLY A 384 -21.08 25.27 -3.65
N GLU A 385 -20.38 24.96 -2.56
CA GLU A 385 -20.95 25.10 -1.21
C GLU A 385 -19.91 25.76 -0.31
N ARG A 386 -19.94 27.10 -0.27
CA ARG A 386 -19.59 27.78 0.99
C ARG A 386 -20.50 27.11 2.03
N ARG A 387 -19.91 26.36 2.96
CA ARG A 387 -20.57 25.98 4.21
C ARG A 387 -21.17 27.26 4.78
N SER A 388 -22.46 27.50 4.55
CA SER A 388 -23.20 28.47 5.31
C SER A 388 -23.15 27.95 6.73
N LEU A 389 -22.44 28.69 7.58
CA LEU A 389 -22.54 28.50 9.02
C LEU A 389 -24.03 28.50 9.37
N PRO A 390 -24.53 27.55 10.17
CA PRO A 390 -25.90 27.62 10.64
C PRO A 390 -26.05 28.98 11.33
N ARG A 391 -26.92 29.83 10.78
CA ARG A 391 -27.38 31.03 11.48
C ARG A 391 -27.87 30.54 12.83
N ARG A 392 -27.18 30.94 13.90
CA ARG A 392 -27.72 30.86 15.25
C ARG A 392 -29.12 31.45 15.18
N ALA A 393 -30.13 30.61 15.47
CA ALA A 393 -31.44 31.11 15.85
C ALA A 393 -31.21 31.95 17.11
N ALA A 394 -31.15 33.26 16.92
CA ALA A 394 -31.22 34.24 17.98
C ALA A 394 -32.67 34.74 18.00
N GLY A 395 -33.27 34.71 19.18
CA GLY A 395 -34.44 35.53 19.51
C GLY A 395 -35.76 34.78 19.62
N LEU A 396 -36.12 34.57 20.90
CA LEU A 396 -37.42 34.87 21.53
C LEU A 396 -38.70 34.31 20.90
#